data_AF-A0A399F7A2-F1
#
_entry.id   AF-A0A399F7A2-F1
#
_cell.length_a   1.000
_cell.length_b   1.000
_cell.length_c   1.000
_cell.angle_alpha   90.00
_cell.angle_beta   90.00
_cell.angle_gamma   90.00
#
_symmetry.space_group_name_H-M   'P 1'
#
loop_
_entity.id
_entity.type
_entity.pdbx_description
1 polymer ?
#
loop_
_entity_poly.entity_id
_entity_poly.type
_entity_poly.pdbx_seq_one_letter_code
_entity_poly.pdbx_strand_id
1 'polypeptide(L)'
;MTASRSLGLVGFTLLAVLLSEFLPRLAAFSTDRLIHAGVAGVFWLVLGLFGWGAVYRPRGLGEWIPALCALYLGSWVPDWDLVFGIGFHRNPLSHSVLPLLLFAWAVGFQPRLVFPFALGLASHLFWDIVFFGNLTWISGRRADLAWLWVNLGLALVGGAVLGRERRWESRI
;
A
#
# COMPACT_ATOMS: atom_id res chain seq x y z
N MET A 1 -28.84 4.53 27.77
CA MET A 1 -28.71 4.94 26.35
C MET A 1 -27.92 6.26 26.25
N THR A 2 -26.58 6.27 26.34
CA THR A 2 -25.84 7.55 26.31
C THR A 2 -24.40 7.49 25.78
N ALA A 3 -23.77 6.32 25.59
CA ALA A 3 -22.40 6.22 25.08
C ALA A 3 -22.30 5.98 23.55
N SER A 4 -23.31 5.37 22.92
CA SER A 4 -23.27 5.04 21.49
C SER A 4 -23.52 6.24 20.56
N ARG A 5 -24.26 7.25 21.02
CA ARG A 5 -24.58 8.45 20.23
C ARG A 5 -23.40 9.43 20.15
N SER A 6 -22.60 9.53 21.20
CA SER A 6 -21.42 10.39 21.26
C SER A 6 -20.26 9.86 20.42
N LEU A 7 -20.05 8.54 20.38
CA LEU A 7 -19.08 7.90 19.48
C LEU A 7 -19.44 8.10 17.99
N GLY A 8 -20.74 8.01 17.66
CA GLY A 8 -21.21 8.26 16.30
C GLY A 8 -20.99 9.71 15.85
N LEU A 9 -21.22 10.68 16.75
CA LEU A 9 -21.00 12.10 16.44
C LEU A 9 -19.52 12.43 16.28
N VAL A 10 -18.64 11.92 17.15
CA VAL A 10 -17.18 12.12 17.03
C VAL A 10 -16.64 11.47 15.76
N GLY A 11 -17.08 10.26 15.43
CA GLY A 11 -16.71 9.59 14.18
C GLY A 11 -17.17 10.34 12.93
N PHE A 12 -18.40 10.88 12.95
CA PHE A 12 -18.93 11.68 11.85
C PHE A 12 -18.16 13.00 11.69
N THR A 13 -17.84 13.68 12.79
CA THR A 13 -17.06 14.94 12.75
C THR A 13 -15.64 14.70 12.27
N LEU A 14 -14.97 13.64 12.72
CA LEU A 14 -13.63 13.27 12.23
C LEU A 14 -13.64 12.90 10.74
N LEU A 15 -14.66 12.15 10.29
CA LEU A 15 -14.83 11.83 8.88
C LEU A 15 -15.11 13.09 8.05
N ALA A 16 -15.96 14.01 8.54
CA ALA A 16 -16.26 15.26 7.87
C ALA A 16 -15.03 16.16 7.76
N VAL A 17 -14.20 16.25 8.80
CA VAL A 17 -12.94 17.01 8.79
C VAL A 17 -11.92 16.36 7.85
N LEU A 18 -11.79 15.04 7.88
CA LEU A 18 -10.94 14.30 6.93
C LEU A 18 -11.40 14.55 5.51
N LEU A 19 -12.69 14.44 5.21
CA LEU A 19 -13.23 14.68 3.88
C LEU A 19 -13.07 16.16 3.47
N SER A 20 -13.28 17.13 4.36
CA SER A 20 -13.15 18.56 4.02
C SER A 20 -11.71 18.99 3.77
N GLU A 21 -10.73 18.34 4.39
CA GLU A 21 -9.30 18.57 4.13
C GLU A 21 -8.80 17.79 2.91
N PHE A 22 -9.37 16.61 2.67
CA PHE A 22 -8.92 15.70 1.63
C PHE A 22 -9.56 16.00 0.27
N LEU A 23 -10.84 16.41 0.21
CA LEU A 23 -11.56 16.71 -1.03
C LEU A 23 -10.96 17.89 -1.83
N PRO A 24 -10.55 19.03 -1.23
CA PRO A 24 -9.90 20.11 -1.97
C PRO A 24 -8.52 19.71 -2.49
N ARG A 25 -7.81 18.85 -1.77
CA ARG A 25 -6.51 18.29 -2.21
C ARG A 25 -6.71 17.27 -3.34
N LEU A 26 -7.80 16.50 -3.31
CA LEU A 26 -8.23 15.65 -4.42
C LEU A 26 -8.56 16.48 -5.67
N ALA A 27 -9.23 17.63 -5.51
CA ALA A 27 -9.53 18.55 -6.62
C ALA A 27 -8.28 19.24 -7.21
N ALA A 28 -7.19 19.33 -6.44
CA ALA A 28 -5.91 19.86 -6.88
C ALA A 28 -5.01 18.82 -7.59
N PHE A 29 -5.39 17.54 -7.56
CA PHE A 29 -4.66 16.50 -8.29
C PHE A 29 -4.96 16.59 -9.79
N SER A 30 -3.94 16.44 -10.62
CA SER A 30 -4.14 16.22 -12.06
C SER A 30 -5.00 14.96 -12.26
N THR A 31 -5.75 14.90 -13.36
CA THR A 31 -6.56 13.73 -13.73
C THR A 31 -5.75 12.43 -13.66
N ASP A 32 -4.46 12.46 -14.01
CA ASP A 32 -3.52 11.35 -13.86
C ASP A 32 -3.33 10.87 -12.41
N ARG A 33 -3.25 11.80 -11.45
CA ARG A 33 -3.09 11.49 -10.02
C ARG A 33 -4.40 10.98 -9.40
N LEU A 34 -5.55 11.49 -9.86
CA LEU A 34 -6.87 10.97 -9.48
C LEU A 34 -7.13 9.59 -10.07
N ILE A 35 -6.69 9.32 -11.29
CA ILE A 35 -6.73 7.99 -11.91
C ILE A 35 -5.77 7.05 -11.18
N HIS A 36 -4.54 7.47 -10.86
CA HIS A 36 -3.63 6.66 -10.05
C HIS A 36 -4.21 6.35 -8.67
N ALA A 37 -4.69 7.34 -7.92
CA ALA A 37 -5.24 7.13 -6.58
C ALA A 37 -6.56 6.33 -6.62
N GLY A 38 -7.43 6.60 -7.59
CA GLY A 38 -8.77 6.00 -7.71
C GLY A 38 -8.74 4.59 -8.32
N VAL A 39 -7.98 4.38 -9.39
CA VAL A 39 -7.87 3.05 -10.02
C VAL A 39 -6.99 2.14 -9.19
N ALA A 40 -5.90 2.64 -8.60
CA ALA A 40 -5.20 1.87 -7.58
C ALA A 40 -6.16 1.60 -6.43
N GLY A 41 -6.86 2.60 -5.86
CA GLY A 41 -7.88 2.46 -4.81
C GLY A 41 -8.91 1.34 -5.03
N VAL A 42 -9.47 1.24 -6.23
CA VAL A 42 -10.44 0.20 -6.60
C VAL A 42 -9.75 -1.15 -6.83
N PHE A 43 -8.58 -1.15 -7.46
CA PHE A 43 -7.76 -2.36 -7.64
C PHE A 43 -7.32 -2.94 -6.28
N TRP A 44 -7.02 -2.07 -5.30
CA TRP A 44 -6.71 -2.37 -3.90
C TRP A 44 -7.87 -3.00 -3.16
N LEU A 45 -9.07 -2.45 -3.35
CA LEU A 45 -10.26 -3.01 -2.73
C LEU A 45 -10.53 -4.41 -3.26
N VAL A 46 -10.39 -4.63 -4.57
CA VAL A 46 -10.67 -5.92 -5.19
C VAL A 46 -9.58 -6.95 -4.86
N LEU A 47 -8.30 -6.68 -5.11
CA LEU A 47 -7.21 -7.63 -4.80
C LEU A 47 -6.99 -7.83 -3.31
N GLY A 48 -7.13 -6.77 -2.51
CA GLY A 48 -7.07 -6.83 -1.06
C GLY A 48 -8.20 -7.67 -0.49
N LEU A 49 -9.47 -7.41 -0.85
CA LEU A 49 -10.60 -8.19 -0.32
C LEU A 49 -10.58 -9.65 -0.78
N PHE A 50 -10.28 -9.91 -2.07
CA PHE A 50 -10.28 -11.28 -2.60
C PHE A 50 -9.02 -12.06 -2.22
N GLY A 51 -7.83 -11.46 -2.35
CA GLY A 51 -6.56 -12.12 -2.02
C GLY A 51 -6.37 -12.32 -0.51
N TRP A 52 -6.65 -11.29 0.29
CA TRP A 52 -6.57 -11.40 1.76
C TRP A 52 -7.67 -12.26 2.33
N GLY A 53 -8.91 -12.05 1.88
CA GLY A 53 -10.07 -12.82 2.32
C GLY A 53 -9.91 -14.32 2.03
N ALA A 54 -9.36 -14.67 0.86
CA ALA A 54 -9.12 -16.07 0.49
C ALA A 54 -7.98 -16.73 1.29
N VAL A 55 -6.88 -15.99 1.56
CA VAL A 55 -5.67 -16.56 2.18
C VAL A 55 -5.73 -16.53 3.72
N TYR A 56 -6.18 -15.42 4.30
CA TYR A 56 -6.05 -15.18 5.75
C TYR A 56 -7.36 -15.30 6.52
N ARG A 57 -8.52 -15.17 5.86
CA ARG A 57 -9.85 -15.26 6.50
C ARG A 57 -9.93 -14.45 7.81
N PRO A 58 -9.74 -13.12 7.74
CA PRO A 58 -9.80 -12.25 8.92
C PRO A 58 -11.09 -12.46 9.72
N ARG A 59 -10.95 -12.56 11.04
CA ARG A 59 -12.03 -12.96 11.95
C ARG A 59 -12.94 -11.82 12.39
N GLY A 60 -12.59 -10.58 12.06
CA GLY A 60 -13.35 -9.39 12.41
C GLY A 60 -12.67 -8.10 11.99
N LEU A 61 -13.33 -6.97 12.29
CA LEU A 61 -12.86 -5.63 11.90
C LEU A 61 -11.47 -5.29 12.46
N GLY A 62 -11.13 -5.81 13.64
CA GLY A 62 -9.81 -5.60 14.27
C GLY A 62 -8.64 -6.19 13.48
N GLU A 63 -8.86 -7.17 12.61
CA GLU A 63 -7.83 -7.72 11.72
C GLU A 63 -7.88 -7.08 10.32
N TRP A 64 -9.07 -6.65 9.87
CA TRP A 64 -9.24 -5.95 8.59
C TRP A 64 -8.61 -4.57 8.58
N ILE A 65 -8.85 -3.76 9.62
CA ILE A 65 -8.39 -2.36 9.64
C ILE A 65 -6.86 -2.27 9.51
N PRO A 66 -6.05 -2.99 10.33
CA PRO A 66 -4.60 -2.94 10.21
C PRO A 66 -4.10 -3.46 8.85
N ALA A 67 -4.74 -4.49 8.29
CA ALA A 67 -4.40 -5.02 6.97
C ALA A 67 -4.67 -4.00 5.86
N LEU A 68 -5.81 -3.30 5.89
CA LEU A 68 -6.14 -2.23 4.94
C LEU A 68 -5.18 -1.04 5.09
N CYS A 69 -4.80 -0.68 6.32
CA CYS A 69 -3.78 0.34 6.56
C CYS A 69 -2.44 -0.07 5.97
N ALA A 70 -1.99 -1.31 6.19
CA ALA A 70 -0.73 -1.82 5.66
C ALA A 70 -0.75 -1.86 4.11
N LEU A 71 -1.86 -2.29 3.51
CA LEU A 71 -2.11 -2.26 2.07
C LEU A 71 -1.97 -0.83 1.50
N TYR A 72 -2.67 0.12 2.11
CA TYR A 72 -2.63 1.53 1.72
C TYR A 72 -1.22 2.12 1.89
N LEU A 73 -0.53 1.82 3.00
CA LEU A 73 0.84 2.26 3.21
C LEU A 73 1.78 1.72 2.12
N GLY A 74 1.69 0.44 1.78
CA GLY A 74 2.49 -0.14 0.69
C GLY A 74 2.23 0.54 -0.66
N SER A 75 1.00 1.00 -0.90
CA SER A 75 0.63 1.77 -2.10
C SER A 75 1.27 3.14 -2.19
N TRP A 76 1.56 3.73 -1.02
CA TRP A 76 1.83 5.15 -0.89
C TRP A 76 3.29 5.44 -0.54
N VAL A 77 3.98 4.49 0.10
CA VAL A 77 5.40 4.64 0.47
C VAL A 77 6.32 4.93 -0.73
N PRO A 78 6.12 4.37 -1.93
CA PRO A 78 6.92 4.76 -3.09
C PRO A 78 6.86 6.27 -3.40
N ASP A 79 5.71 6.91 -3.11
CA ASP A 79 5.46 8.35 -3.25
C ASP A 79 5.86 9.18 -2.02
N TRP A 80 6.36 8.59 -0.93
CA TRP A 80 6.85 9.36 0.23
C TRP A 80 8.03 10.25 -0.12
N ASP A 81 8.70 9.95 -1.21
CA ASP A 81 9.70 10.81 -1.79
C ASP A 81 9.18 12.21 -2.21
N LEU A 82 7.88 12.36 -2.46
CA LEU A 82 7.24 13.67 -2.62
C LEU A 82 7.33 14.55 -1.36
N VAL A 83 7.43 13.93 -0.17
CA VAL A 83 7.62 14.64 1.11
C VAL A 83 9.07 15.14 1.24
N PHE A 84 10.03 14.42 0.64
CA PHE A 84 11.45 14.80 0.62
C PHE A 84 11.81 15.76 -0.52
N GLY A 85 10.84 16.08 -1.40
CA GLY A 85 10.97 17.05 -2.49
C GLY A 85 11.01 16.40 -3.89
N ILE A 86 10.70 17.19 -4.92
CA ILE A 86 10.50 16.73 -6.31
C ILE A 86 11.71 15.96 -6.89
N GLY A 87 12.94 16.24 -6.43
CA GLY A 87 14.16 15.55 -6.87
C GLY A 87 14.36 14.14 -6.31
N PHE A 88 13.64 13.78 -5.25
CA PHE A 88 13.61 12.42 -4.72
C PHE A 88 12.48 11.59 -5.33
N HIS A 89 11.51 12.25 -5.97
CA HIS A 89 10.37 11.58 -6.59
C HIS A 89 10.82 10.55 -7.64
N ARG A 90 10.27 9.35 -7.55
CA ARG A 90 10.55 8.23 -8.46
C ARG A 90 12.02 7.80 -8.43
N ASN A 91 12.59 7.69 -7.24
CA ASN A 91 13.91 7.09 -7.09
C ASN A 91 13.82 5.55 -7.08
N PRO A 92 14.85 4.82 -7.56
CA PRO A 92 14.84 3.36 -7.59
C PRO A 92 14.69 2.69 -6.23
N LEU A 93 15.09 3.35 -5.13
CA LEU A 93 15.02 2.77 -3.79
C LEU A 93 13.59 2.75 -3.25
N SER A 94 12.85 3.84 -3.39
CA SER A 94 11.42 3.89 -3.04
C SER A 94 10.58 3.00 -3.95
N HIS A 95 11.03 2.79 -5.19
CA HIS A 95 10.41 1.93 -6.20
C HIS A 95 11.10 0.57 -6.30
N SER A 96 11.48 0.00 -5.15
CA SER A 96 12.09 -1.33 -5.04
C SER A 96 11.37 -2.20 -4.03
N VAL A 97 11.88 -3.40 -3.75
CA VAL A 97 11.44 -4.25 -2.62
C VAL A 97 11.91 -3.73 -1.25
N LEU A 98 12.80 -2.74 -1.19
CA LEU A 98 13.35 -2.22 0.07
C LEU A 98 12.27 -1.74 1.05
N PRO A 99 11.23 -0.96 0.65
CA PRO A 99 10.12 -0.62 1.52
C PRO A 99 9.44 -1.81 2.19
N LEU A 100 9.26 -2.92 1.46
CA LEU A 100 8.69 -4.15 2.02
C LEU A 100 9.59 -4.74 3.09
N LEU A 101 10.90 -4.82 2.87
CA LEU A 101 11.85 -5.36 3.83
C LEU A 101 11.90 -4.51 5.11
N LEU A 102 11.93 -3.19 4.97
CA LEU A 102 11.94 -2.25 6.10
C LEU A 102 10.62 -2.32 6.88
N PHE A 103 9.48 -2.36 6.19
CA PHE A 103 8.18 -2.51 6.82
C PHE A 103 8.09 -3.84 7.57
N ALA A 104 8.48 -4.95 6.92
CA ALA A 104 8.50 -6.27 7.54
C ALA A 104 9.36 -6.30 8.80
N TRP A 105 10.54 -5.70 8.76
CA TRP A 105 11.38 -5.56 9.96
C TRP A 105 10.69 -4.73 11.06
N ALA A 106 10.09 -3.59 10.71
CA ALA A 106 9.43 -2.69 11.65
C ALA A 106 8.21 -3.32 12.36
N VAL A 107 7.44 -4.16 11.66
CA VAL A 107 6.27 -4.85 12.23
C VAL A 107 6.60 -6.23 12.78
N GLY A 108 7.89 -6.59 12.92
CA GLY A 108 8.32 -7.88 13.47
C GLY A 108 7.91 -9.07 12.60
N PHE A 109 7.92 -8.91 11.28
CA PHE A 109 7.56 -9.90 10.28
C PHE A 109 6.14 -10.48 10.44
N GLN A 110 5.22 -9.72 11.05
CA GLN A 110 3.82 -10.13 11.21
C GLN A 110 3.19 -10.40 9.84
N PRO A 111 2.92 -11.67 9.48
CA PRO A 111 2.47 -12.03 8.13
C PRO A 111 1.14 -11.32 7.75
N ARG A 112 0.33 -11.07 8.78
CA ARG A 112 -0.95 -10.33 8.77
C ARG A 112 -0.86 -8.89 8.27
N LEU A 113 0.32 -8.27 8.35
CA LEU A 113 0.58 -6.90 7.92
C LEU A 113 1.52 -6.85 6.72
N VAL A 114 2.51 -7.76 6.69
CA VAL A 114 3.53 -7.80 5.65
C VAL A 114 2.95 -8.15 4.28
N PHE A 115 2.04 -9.12 4.21
CA PHE A 115 1.47 -9.50 2.93
C PHE A 115 0.54 -8.43 2.33
N PRO A 116 -0.36 -7.79 3.10
CA PRO A 116 -1.10 -6.64 2.60
C PRO A 116 -0.17 -5.51 2.17
N PHE A 117 0.88 -5.20 2.92
CA PHE A 117 1.88 -4.21 2.49
C PHE A 117 2.64 -4.62 1.21
N ALA A 118 2.88 -5.91 0.99
CA ALA A 118 3.54 -6.39 -0.21
C ALA A 118 2.64 -6.26 -1.45
N LEU A 119 1.36 -6.65 -1.32
CA LEU A 119 0.34 -6.39 -2.35
C LEU A 119 0.26 -4.89 -2.62
N GLY A 120 0.30 -4.14 -1.52
CA GLY A 120 0.75 -2.77 -1.38
C GLY A 120 1.65 -2.25 -2.51
N LEU A 121 2.90 -2.44 -2.21
CA LEU A 121 4.00 -2.05 -3.05
C LEU A 121 3.87 -2.58 -4.49
N ALA A 122 3.44 -3.84 -4.65
CA ALA A 122 3.28 -4.47 -5.95
C ALA A 122 2.30 -3.72 -6.86
N SER A 123 1.12 -3.32 -6.39
CA SER A 123 0.20 -2.57 -7.26
C SER A 123 0.73 -1.20 -7.65
N HIS A 124 1.46 -0.52 -6.76
CA HIS A 124 2.09 0.75 -7.12
C HIS A 124 3.08 0.55 -8.29
N LEU A 125 4.01 -0.40 -8.14
CA LEU A 125 5.02 -0.70 -9.17
C LEU A 125 4.38 -1.15 -10.50
N PHE A 126 3.29 -1.92 -10.43
CA PHE A 126 2.53 -2.31 -11.61
C PHE A 126 1.95 -1.09 -12.36
N TRP A 127 1.44 -0.10 -11.63
CA TRP A 127 0.93 1.12 -12.25
C TRP A 127 2.04 1.95 -12.89
N ASP A 128 3.22 2.04 -12.29
CA ASP A 128 4.36 2.69 -12.94
C ASP A 128 4.79 1.97 -14.23
N ILE A 129 4.65 0.65 -14.29
CA ILE A 129 4.89 -0.10 -15.52
C ILE A 129 3.86 0.29 -16.59
N VAL A 130 2.56 0.28 -16.25
CA VAL A 130 1.45 0.53 -17.19
C VAL A 130 1.41 1.98 -17.68
N PHE A 131 1.58 2.94 -16.79
CA PHE A 131 1.47 4.38 -17.08
C PHE A 131 2.83 5.06 -17.33
N PHE A 132 3.87 4.28 -17.51
CA PHE A 132 5.19 4.77 -17.84
C PHE A 132 5.81 5.71 -16.80
N GLY A 133 5.76 5.30 -15.53
CA GLY A 133 6.58 5.87 -14.45
C GLY A 133 8.06 5.94 -14.87
N ASN A 134 8.68 7.10 -14.66
CA ASN A 134 10.06 7.38 -15.05
C ASN A 134 10.92 7.47 -13.79
N LEU A 135 11.91 6.59 -13.65
CA LEU A 135 12.78 6.55 -12.49
C LEU A 135 13.96 7.51 -12.67
N THR A 136 14.06 8.52 -11.81
CA THR A 136 14.96 9.67 -12.01
C THR A 136 16.45 9.32 -12.01
N TRP A 137 16.85 8.17 -11.46
CA TRP A 137 18.26 7.76 -11.35
C TRP A 137 18.66 6.62 -12.29
N ILE A 138 17.72 6.09 -13.08
CA ILE A 138 18.01 5.05 -14.06
C ILE A 138 17.91 5.70 -15.45
N SER A 139 18.97 5.57 -16.24
CA SER A 139 18.98 6.11 -17.58
C SER A 139 18.37 5.12 -18.56
N GLY A 140 17.25 5.53 -19.15
CA GLY A 140 16.67 4.84 -20.30
C GLY A 140 15.50 3.93 -19.96
N ARG A 141 14.46 4.05 -20.78
CA ARG A 141 13.14 3.46 -20.55
C ARG A 141 13.14 1.94 -20.30
N ARG A 142 14.01 1.20 -20.99
CA ARG A 142 14.10 -0.26 -20.85
C ARG A 142 14.65 -0.67 -19.49
N ALA A 143 15.62 0.08 -18.97
CA ALA A 143 16.22 -0.19 -17.67
C ALA A 143 15.22 0.13 -16.54
N ASP A 144 14.48 1.24 -16.64
CA ASP A 144 13.41 1.58 -15.70
C ASP A 144 12.36 0.47 -15.61
N LEU A 145 11.86 0.05 -16.77
CA LEU A 145 10.86 -1.02 -16.85
C LEU A 145 11.38 -2.33 -16.29
N ALA A 146 12.61 -2.72 -16.63
CA ALA A 146 13.23 -3.93 -16.08
C ALA A 146 13.34 -3.85 -14.55
N TRP A 147 13.75 -2.70 -14.01
CA TRP A 147 13.82 -2.48 -12.57
C TRP A 147 12.47 -2.63 -11.89
N LEU A 148 11.43 -1.97 -12.43
CA LEU A 148 10.08 -2.04 -11.89
C LEU A 148 9.51 -3.48 -11.96
N TRP A 149 9.72 -4.19 -13.08
CA TRP A 149 9.26 -5.58 -13.24
C TRP A 149 9.94 -6.53 -12.25
N VAL A 150 11.26 -6.41 -12.06
CA VAL A 150 12.00 -7.21 -11.09
C VAL A 150 11.48 -6.94 -9.68
N ASN A 151 11.33 -5.68 -9.30
CA ASN A 151 10.88 -5.33 -7.95
C ASN A 151 9.40 -5.66 -7.70
N LEU A 152 8.54 -5.57 -8.71
CA LEU A 152 7.17 -6.09 -8.68
C LEU A 152 7.17 -7.59 -8.34
N GLY A 153 7.96 -8.37 -9.09
CA GLY A 153 8.10 -9.81 -8.84
C GLY A 153 8.62 -10.11 -7.44
N LEU A 154 9.67 -9.41 -7.00
CA LEU A 154 10.24 -9.57 -5.67
C LEU A 154 9.26 -9.18 -4.55
N ALA A 155 8.46 -8.13 -4.73
CA ALA A 155 7.43 -7.74 -3.77
C ALA A 155 6.36 -8.83 -3.65
N LEU A 156 5.87 -9.38 -4.76
CA LEU A 156 4.86 -10.44 -4.75
C LEU A 156 5.41 -11.75 -4.13
N VAL A 157 6.59 -12.19 -4.55
CA VAL A 157 7.21 -13.43 -4.03
C VAL A 157 7.62 -13.25 -2.57
N GLY A 158 8.30 -12.15 -2.24
CA GLY A 158 8.72 -11.82 -0.88
C GLY A 158 7.51 -11.69 0.06
N GLY A 159 6.47 -11.00 -0.39
CA GLY A 159 5.19 -10.90 0.29
C GLY A 159 4.57 -12.27 0.55
N ALA A 160 4.51 -13.14 -0.45
CA ALA A 160 3.97 -14.50 -0.29
C ALA A 160 4.81 -15.38 0.65
N VAL A 161 6.15 -15.23 0.64
CA VAL A 161 7.05 -16.00 1.52
C VAL A 161 6.96 -15.53 2.97
N LEU A 162 7.07 -14.22 3.20
CA LEU A 162 6.99 -13.61 4.53
C LEU A 162 5.55 -13.65 5.10
N GLY A 163 4.59 -13.59 4.19
CA GLY A 163 3.17 -13.68 4.42
C GLY A 163 2.63 -15.09 4.56
N ARG A 164 3.45 -16.13 4.66
CA ARG A 164 2.98 -17.44 5.11
C ARG A 164 2.98 -17.46 6.63
N GLU A 165 1.82 -17.69 7.25
CA GLU A 165 1.78 -18.09 8.65
C GLU A 165 2.69 -19.32 8.81
N ARG A 166 3.81 -19.16 9.53
CA ARG A 166 4.58 -20.30 9.97
C ARG A 166 3.72 -21.01 11.00
N ARG A 167 3.15 -22.15 10.62
CA ARG A 167 2.42 -23.07 11.51
C ARG A 167 3.29 -23.66 12.64
N TRP A 168 4.41 -23.03 12.99
CA TRP A 168 5.45 -23.60 13.85
C TRP A 168 5.21 -23.40 15.34
N GLU A 169 4.22 -22.61 15.75
CA GLU A 169 3.94 -22.35 17.18
C GLU A 169 2.87 -23.26 17.79
N SER A 170 2.33 -24.25 17.08
CA SER A 170 1.42 -25.24 17.67
C SER A 170 2.10 -26.56 18.06
N ARG A 171 3.43 -26.57 18.23
CA ARG A 171 4.23 -27.77 18.56
C ARG A 171 5.28 -27.55 19.64
N ILE A 172 5.06 -26.62 20.56
CA ILE A 172 5.82 -26.52 21.81
C ILE A 172 4.82 -26.48 22.96
#